data_AF-A0A972TJ44-F1
#
_entry.id   AF-A0A972TJ44-F1
#
_cell.length_a   1.000
_cell.length_b   1.000
_cell.length_c   1.000
_cell.angle_alpha   90.00
_cell.angle_beta   90.00
_cell.angle_gamma   90.00
#
_symmetry.space_group_name_H-M   'P 1'
#
loop_
_entity.id
_entity.type
_entity.pdbx_description
1 polymer ?
#
loop_
_entity_poly.entity_id
_entity_poly.type
_entity_poly.pdbx_seq_one_letter_code
_entity_poly.pdbx_strand_id
1 'polypeptide(L)'
;MEKKNKKPQRLKSDLISTLSHELRTPLSVIKEGISLLLDEVPGKINGDQKRILEMTKNNTDRLVQAITDFSKACQEDDIAK
;
A
#
# COMPACT_ATOMS: atom_id res chain seq x y z
N MET A 1 20.87 -11.32 32.95
CA MET A 1 20.82 -11.95 31.61
C MET A 1 19.74 -11.23 30.81
N GLU A 2 20.09 -10.34 29.87
CA GLU A 2 19.06 -9.71 29.01
C GLU A 2 19.66 -9.21 27.67
N LYS A 3 20.23 -10.13 26.90
CA LYS A 3 20.69 -9.83 25.53
C LYS A 3 20.24 -10.94 24.59
N LYS A 4 18.95 -10.98 24.19
CA LYS A 4 18.55 -11.91 23.12
C LYS A 4 17.30 -11.59 22.28
N ASN A 5 16.66 -10.42 22.39
CA ASN A 5 15.46 -10.12 21.57
C ASN A 5 15.58 -8.95 20.56
N LYS A 6 16.73 -8.25 20.45
CA LYS A 6 16.86 -7.10 19.52
C LYS A 6 17.08 -7.47 18.04
N LYS A 7 17.77 -8.58 17.74
CA LYS A 7 17.99 -9.06 16.35
C LYS A 7 16.70 -9.49 15.62
N PRO A 8 15.80 -10.29 16.21
CA PRO A 8 14.60 -10.74 15.51
C PRO A 8 13.58 -9.63 15.24
N GLN A 9 13.54 -8.58 16.07
CA GLN A 9 12.64 -7.43 15.86
C GLN A 9 13.07 -6.59 14.65
N ARG A 10 14.36 -6.26 14.53
CA ARG A 10 14.89 -5.53 13.36
C ARG A 10 14.69 -6.27 12.05
N LEU A 11 14.98 -7.58 12.03
CA LEU A 11 14.76 -8.41 10.83
C LEU A 11 13.28 -8.43 10.39
N LYS A 12 12.34 -8.38 11.34
CA LYS A 12 10.90 -8.25 11.02
C LYS A 12 10.56 -6.87 10.47
N SER A 13 11.12 -5.80 11.04
CA SER A 13 10.93 -4.42 10.57
C SER A 13 11.45 -4.24 9.13
N ASP A 14 12.66 -4.73 8.85
CA ASP A 14 13.28 -4.69 7.53
C ASP A 14 12.48 -5.48 6.49
N LEU A 15 11.96 -6.66 6.86
CA LEU A 15 11.09 -7.46 6.01
C LEU A 15 9.78 -6.72 5.69
N ILE A 16 9.13 -6.15 6.70
CA ILE A 16 7.88 -5.40 6.52
C ILE A 16 8.11 -4.17 5.64
N SER A 17 9.21 -3.45 5.84
CA SER A 17 9.57 -2.30 5.02
C SER A 17 9.78 -2.73 3.57
N THR A 18 10.57 -3.78 3.33
CA THR A 18 10.83 -4.31 1.98
C THR A 18 9.55 -4.69 1.26
N LEU A 19 8.69 -5.49 1.91
CA LEU A 19 7.41 -5.89 1.32
C LEU A 19 6.50 -4.68 1.06
N SER A 20 6.48 -3.69 1.96
CA SER A 20 5.71 -2.46 1.75
C SER A 20 6.20 -1.67 0.53
N HIS A 21 7.51 -1.59 0.30
CA HIS A 21 8.09 -0.97 -0.88
C HIS A 21 7.75 -1.73 -2.16
N GLU A 22 7.85 -3.06 -2.14
CA GLU A 22 7.52 -3.90 -3.28
C GLU A 22 6.02 -3.88 -3.62
N LEU A 23 5.13 -3.63 -2.65
CA LEU A 23 3.70 -3.49 -2.87
C LEU A 23 3.29 -2.10 -3.41
N ARG A 24 4.05 -1.03 -3.12
CA ARG A 24 3.73 0.32 -3.61
C ARG A 24 3.70 0.40 -5.13
N THR A 25 4.68 -0.21 -5.79
CA THR A 25 4.80 -0.20 -7.26
C THR A 25 3.60 -0.86 -7.96
N PRO A 26 3.22 -2.12 -7.68
CA PRO A 26 2.06 -2.76 -8.32
C PRO A 26 0.74 -2.07 -7.94
N LEU A 27 0.59 -1.55 -6.72
CA LEU A 27 -0.60 -0.77 -6.36
C LEU A 27 -0.70 0.56 -7.14
N SER A 28 0.44 1.19 -7.41
CA SER A 28 0.48 2.40 -8.25
C SER A 28 0.04 2.08 -9.68
N VAL A 29 0.49 0.96 -10.24
CA VAL A 29 0.05 0.49 -11.57
C VAL A 29 -1.44 0.19 -11.60
N ILE A 30 -1.98 -0.47 -10.58
CA ILE A 30 -3.43 -0.74 -10.46
C ILE A 30 -4.22 0.57 -10.40
N LYS A 31 -3.77 1.53 -9.56
CA LYS A 31 -4.41 2.84 -9.44
C LYS A 31 -4.41 3.58 -10.78
N GLU A 32 -3.30 3.57 -11.49
CA GLU A 32 -3.18 4.20 -12.80
C GLU A 32 -4.12 3.55 -13.83
N GLY A 33 -4.18 2.22 -13.86
CA GLY A 33 -5.13 1.51 -14.73
C GLY A 33 -6.59 1.87 -14.45
N ILE A 34 -6.97 2.03 -13.17
CA ILE A 34 -8.30 2.49 -12.78
C ILE A 34 -8.53 3.94 -13.24
N SER A 35 -7.55 4.82 -13.07
CA SER A 35 -7.64 6.21 -13.53
C SER A 35 -7.86 6.29 -15.03
N LEU A 36 -7.07 5.56 -15.83
CA LEU A 36 -7.23 5.52 -17.29
C LEU A 36 -8.62 5.05 -17.73
N LEU A 37 -9.20 4.08 -17.03
CA LEU A 37 -10.57 3.61 -17.28
C LEU A 37 -11.62 4.66 -16.90
N LEU A 38 -11.45 5.35 -15.77
CA LEU A 38 -12.34 6.43 -15.34
C LEU A 38 -12.27 7.66 -16.25
N ASP A 39 -11.09 7.92 -16.81
CA ASP A 39 -10.83 8.99 -17.79
C ASP A 39 -11.30 8.61 -19.20
N GLU A 40 -11.89 7.42 -19.37
CA GLU A 40 -12.41 6.88 -20.64
C GLU A 40 -11.37 6.84 -21.78
N VAL A 41 -10.07 6.79 -21.44
CA VAL A 41 -8.96 6.74 -22.41
C VAL A 41 -9.07 5.57 -23.39
N PRO A 42 -9.30 4.31 -22.93
CA PRO A 42 -9.48 3.18 -23.86
C PRO A 42 -10.86 3.16 -24.52
N GLY A 43 -11.81 3.98 -24.06
CA GLY A 43 -13.18 4.03 -24.54
C GLY A 43 -14.18 4.39 -23.44
N LYS A 44 -15.41 4.69 -23.86
CA LYS A 44 -16.52 5.05 -22.97
C LYS A 44 -16.91 3.91 -22.04
N ILE A 45 -17.28 4.25 -20.81
CA ILE A 45 -17.82 3.31 -19.83
C ILE A 45 -19.27 3.65 -19.50
N ASN A 46 -20.05 2.66 -19.08
CA ASN A 46 -21.41 2.89 -18.61
C ASN A 46 -21.44 3.32 -17.13
N GLY A 47 -22.60 3.74 -16.64
CA GLY A 47 -22.77 4.23 -15.26
C GLY A 47 -22.41 3.20 -14.19
N ASP A 48 -22.73 1.92 -14.41
CA ASP A 48 -22.43 0.84 -13.46
C ASP A 48 -20.92 0.58 -13.39
N GLN A 49 -20.25 0.56 -14.54
CA GLN A 49 -18.79 0.45 -14.64
C GLN A 49 -18.10 1.59 -13.92
N LYS A 50 -18.56 2.84 -14.13
CA LYS A 50 -18.01 4.01 -13.45
C LYS A 50 -18.14 3.90 -11.93
N ARG A 51 -19.32 3.52 -11.44
CA ARG A 51 -19.56 3.33 -10.00
C ARG A 51 -18.65 2.25 -9.41
N ILE A 52 -18.45 1.13 -10.10
CA ILE A 52 -17.54 0.06 -9.67
C ILE A 52 -16.08 0.55 -9.65
N LEU A 53 -15.66 1.28 -10.68
CA LEU A 53 -14.30 1.82 -10.77
C LEU A 53 -14.02 2.86 -9.68
N GLU A 54 -14.98 3.74 -9.36
CA GLU A 54 -14.87 4.70 -8.25
C GLU A 54 -14.72 3.98 -6.90
N MET A 55 -15.52 2.94 -6.66
CA MET A 55 -15.39 2.10 -5.46
C MET A 55 -14.03 1.41 -5.40
N THR A 56 -13.58 0.84 -6.51
CA THR A 56 -12.27 0.17 -6.61
C THR A 56 -11.14 1.17 -6.33
N LYS A 57 -11.18 2.36 -6.95
CA LYS A 57 -10.20 3.42 -6.74
C LYS A 57 -10.10 3.81 -5.26
N ASN A 58 -11.24 4.05 -4.61
CA ASN A 58 -11.29 4.41 -3.20
C ASN A 58 -10.71 3.31 -2.29
N ASN A 59 -10.96 2.04 -2.59
CA ASN A 59 -10.38 0.94 -1.83
C ASN A 59 -8.87 0.79 -2.07
N THR A 60 -8.40 0.96 -3.30
CA THR A 60 -6.96 0.98 -3.62
C THR A 60 -6.25 2.13 -2.89
N ASP A 61 -6.83 3.33 -2.89
CA ASP A 61 -6.28 4.49 -2.17
C ASP A 61 -6.18 4.22 -0.66
N ARG A 62 -7.22 3.63 -0.05
CA ARG A 62 -7.20 3.23 1.37
C ARG A 62 -6.14 2.16 1.66
N LEU A 63 -5.94 1.21 0.76
CA LEU A 63 -4.93 0.16 0.93
C LEU A 63 -3.51 0.74 0.87
N VAL A 64 -3.24 1.65 -0.06
CA VAL A 64 -1.95 2.35 -0.15
C VAL A 64 -1.67 3.14 1.13
N GLN A 65 -2.67 3.82 1.67
CA GLN A 65 -2.55 4.54 2.93
C GLN A 65 -2.26 3.59 4.10
N ALA A 66 -3.01 2.49 4.22
CA ALA A 66 -2.81 1.50 5.27
C ALA A 66 -1.40 0.87 5.24
N ILE A 67 -0.87 0.55 4.06
CA ILE A 67 0.50 0.02 3.91
C ILE A 67 1.52 1.09 4.30
N THR A 68 1.28 2.35 3.93
CA THR A 68 2.16 3.46 4.28
C THR A 68 2.22 3.67 5.79
N ASP A 69 1.08 3.63 6.46
CA ASP A 69 0.99 3.81 7.91
C ASP A 69 1.56 2.60 8.66
N PHE A 70 1.30 1.38 8.19
CA PHE A 70 1.90 0.16 8.74
C PHE A 70 3.42 0.17 8.64
N SER A 71 3.97 0.57 7.48
CA SER A 71 5.41 0.71 7.29
C SER A 71 6.03 1.75 8.22
N LYS A 72 5.34 2.86 8.53
CA LYS A 72 5.84 3.89 9.45
C LYS A 72 5.83 3.41 10.89
N ALA A 73 4.74 2.76 11.32
CA ALA A 73 4.62 2.23 12.67
C ALA A 73 5.77 1.25 13.02
N CYS A 74 6.15 0.39 12.07
CA CYS A 74 7.30 -0.52 12.26
C CYS A 74 8.66 0.20 12.36
N GLN A 75 8.82 1.39 11.77
CA GLN A 75 10.05 2.18 11.86
C GLN A 75 10.14 2.97 13.17
N GLU A 76 9.02 3.46 13.69
CA GLU A 76 8.96 4.22 14.96
C GLU A 76 9.29 3.34 16.18
N ASP A 77 8.92 2.06 16.14
CA ASP A 77 9.30 1.04 17.14
C ASP A 77 10.82 0.84 17.28
N ASP A 78 11.61 1.20 16.25
CA ASP A 78 13.08 1.14 16.28
C ASP A 78 13.74 2.41 16.87
N ILE A 79 13.01 3.54 16.94
CA ILE A 79 13.52 4.85 17.41
C ILE A 79 13.15 5.13 18.88
N ALA A 80 12.03 4.59 19.36
CA ALA A 80 11.55 4.82 20.73
C ALA A 80 12.32 4.06 21.85
N LYS A 81 13.58 3.66 21.62
CA LYS A 81 14.42 2.94 22.59
C LYS A 81 15.84 3.47 22.70
#